data_AF-A0A4U5R6V7-F1
#
_entry.id   AF-A0A4U5R6V7-F1
#
_cell.length_a   1.000
_cell.length_b   1.000
_cell.length_c   1.000
_cell.angle_alpha   90.00
_cell.angle_beta   90.00
_cell.angle_gamma   90.00
#
_symmetry.space_group_name_H-M   'P 1'
#
loop_
_entity.id
_entity.type
_entity.pdbx_description
1 polymer ?
#
loop_
_entity_poly.entity_id
_entity_poly.type
_entity_poly.pdbx_seq_one_letter_code
_entity_poly.pdbx_strand_id
1 'polypeptide(L)'
;MSSTFSGDETAPFFGFLGAAAALVFSCMGAAYGTAKSGVGVASMGVMRPELVMKSIVPVVMAGVLGIYGLIIAVIISTGINPKAKSYYLFDGYAHLSSGLACGLAGLSAGMAIGIVGDAGVRANAQQPKLFVGMILILIFAEALALYGLIVGIILSSRADDDGRFQLIGQKGIIPSECRRSESINPTGHRRLDRNCPQGQAHKHKQTGIKKREMAVASATKAEASGGTQECGEREPTQV
;
A
#
# COMPACT_ATOMS: atom_id res chain seq x y z
N MET A 1 -19.77 -31.83 -10.10
CA MET A 1 -18.36 -31.56 -10.45
C MET A 1 -17.80 -30.63 -9.39
N SER A 2 -17.06 -31.19 -8.43
CA SER A 2 -16.38 -30.47 -7.36
C SER A 2 -15.32 -29.54 -7.96
N SER A 3 -15.41 -28.25 -7.74
CA SER A 3 -14.32 -27.31 -7.98
C SER A 3 -13.18 -27.68 -7.04
N THR A 4 -12.22 -28.47 -7.52
CA THR A 4 -11.05 -28.90 -6.75
C THR A 4 -10.16 -27.70 -6.47
N PHE A 5 -10.44 -26.99 -5.37
CA PHE A 5 -9.54 -26.00 -4.81
C PHE A 5 -8.27 -26.74 -4.35
N SER A 6 -7.12 -26.43 -4.96
CA SER A 6 -5.87 -27.15 -4.71
C SER A 6 -5.15 -26.66 -3.44
N GLY A 7 -5.88 -26.35 -2.35
CA GLY A 7 -5.33 -25.82 -1.10
C GLY A 7 -6.27 -26.03 0.09
N ASP A 8 -5.93 -25.47 1.24
CA ASP A 8 -6.80 -25.52 2.43
C ASP A 8 -8.02 -24.63 2.21
N GLU A 9 -9.22 -25.21 2.27
CA GLU A 9 -10.49 -24.50 1.99
C GLU A 9 -10.72 -23.29 2.92
N THR A 10 -10.11 -23.28 4.10
CA THR A 10 -10.18 -22.20 5.09
C THR A 10 -9.12 -21.11 4.91
N ALA A 11 -8.05 -21.35 4.16
CA ALA A 11 -6.99 -20.37 3.97
C ALA A 11 -7.45 -19.03 3.34
N PRO A 12 -8.27 -18.99 2.26
CA PRO A 12 -8.68 -17.72 1.65
C PRO A 12 -9.55 -16.84 2.56
N PHE A 13 -10.23 -17.42 3.56
CA PHE A 13 -10.99 -16.66 4.55
C PHE A 13 -10.11 -15.65 5.31
N PHE A 14 -8.91 -16.06 5.73
CA PHE A 14 -7.96 -15.19 6.43
C PHE A 14 -7.39 -14.09 5.52
N GLY A 15 -7.20 -14.38 4.24
CA GLY A 15 -6.76 -13.40 3.25
C GLY A 15 -7.79 -12.28 3.04
N PHE A 16 -9.05 -12.63 2.82
CA PHE A 16 -10.13 -11.64 2.67
C PHE A 16 -10.41 -10.88 3.97
N LEU A 17 -10.28 -11.54 5.13
CA LEU A 17 -10.36 -10.87 6.43
C LEU A 17 -9.24 -9.82 6.59
N GLY A 18 -8.03 -10.13 6.13
CA GLY A 18 -6.91 -9.18 6.09
C GLY A 18 -7.21 -7.97 5.20
N ALA A 19 -7.76 -8.19 3.99
CA ALA A 19 -8.14 -7.12 3.08
C ALA A 19 -9.25 -6.22 3.67
N ALA A 20 -10.26 -6.82 4.31
CA ALA A 20 -11.33 -6.10 4.98
C ALA A 20 -10.79 -5.28 6.16
N ALA A 21 -9.94 -5.87 7.01
CA ALA A 21 -9.34 -5.21 8.15
C ALA A 21 -8.46 -4.02 7.74
N ALA A 22 -7.68 -4.15 6.66
CA ALA A 22 -6.85 -3.07 6.12
C ALA A 22 -7.71 -1.84 5.76
N LEU A 23 -8.81 -2.05 5.02
CA LEU A 23 -9.70 -0.98 4.61
C LEU A 23 -10.45 -0.36 5.79
N VAL A 24 -11.11 -1.18 6.62
CA VAL A 24 -11.99 -0.68 7.68
C VAL A 24 -11.22 0.16 8.69
N PHE A 25 -10.05 -0.31 9.15
CA PHE A 25 -9.27 0.44 10.14
C PHE A 25 -8.64 1.70 9.56
N SER A 26 -8.16 1.67 8.31
CA SER A 26 -7.61 2.86 7.66
C SER A 26 -8.69 3.91 7.38
N CYS A 27 -9.87 3.49 6.90
CA CYS A 27 -11.01 4.38 6.69
C CYS A 27 -11.53 4.98 8.02
N MET A 28 -11.49 4.22 9.11
CA MET A 28 -11.84 4.73 10.44
C MET A 28 -10.85 5.82 10.90
N GLY A 29 -9.54 5.60 10.69
CA GLY A 29 -8.51 6.60 10.96
C GLY A 29 -8.69 7.89 10.16
N ALA A 30 -8.93 7.74 8.85
CA ALA A 30 -9.19 8.86 7.95
C ALA A 30 -10.46 9.63 8.32
N ALA A 31 -11.54 8.92 8.67
CA ALA A 31 -12.79 9.51 9.10
C ALA A 31 -12.63 10.30 10.41
N TYR A 32 -11.93 9.73 11.41
CA TYR A 32 -11.66 10.43 12.67
C TYR A 32 -10.78 11.67 12.48
N GLY A 33 -9.69 11.54 11.71
CA GLY A 33 -8.77 12.65 11.43
C GLY A 33 -9.47 13.80 10.70
N THR A 34 -10.33 13.47 9.74
CA THR A 34 -11.17 14.42 9.00
C THR A 34 -12.22 15.07 9.90
N ALA A 35 -12.92 14.29 10.73
CA ALA A 35 -13.96 14.81 11.61
C ALA A 35 -13.41 15.81 12.63
N LYS A 36 -12.32 15.47 13.32
CA LYS A 36 -11.71 16.35 14.34
C LYS A 36 -11.07 17.59 13.72
N SER A 37 -10.30 17.44 12.66
CA SER A 37 -9.69 18.58 11.97
C SER A 37 -10.75 19.47 11.32
N GLY A 38 -11.81 18.89 10.75
CA GLY A 38 -12.91 19.62 10.11
C GLY A 38 -13.69 20.52 11.07
N VAL A 39 -13.93 20.07 12.31
CA VAL A 39 -14.56 20.91 13.35
C VAL A 39 -13.68 22.12 13.69
N GLY A 40 -12.36 21.91 13.80
CA GLY A 40 -11.40 23.00 14.02
C GLY A 40 -11.37 24.01 12.86
N VAL A 41 -11.40 23.52 11.61
CA VAL A 41 -11.43 24.38 10.42
C VAL A 41 -12.74 25.17 10.35
N ALA A 42 -13.89 24.55 10.62
CA ALA A 42 -15.18 25.24 10.64
C ALA A 42 -15.24 26.33 11.73
N SER A 43 -14.75 26.02 12.94
CA SER A 43 -14.69 26.99 14.04
C SER A 43 -13.72 28.14 13.78
N MET A 44 -12.65 27.91 13.02
CA MET A 44 -11.73 28.99 12.63
C MET A 44 -12.30 29.80 11.46
N GLY A 45 -12.96 29.14 10.50
CA GLY A 45 -13.49 29.78 9.29
C GLY A 45 -14.58 30.82 9.54
N VAL A 46 -15.32 30.72 10.65
CA VAL A 46 -16.27 31.76 11.06
C VAL A 46 -15.58 33.03 11.60
N MET A 47 -14.35 32.91 12.11
CA MET A 47 -13.59 34.04 12.68
C MET A 47 -12.64 34.68 11.67
N ARG A 48 -11.98 33.86 10.83
CA ARG A 48 -10.97 34.28 9.84
C ARG A 48 -11.07 33.47 8.54
N PRO A 49 -12.04 33.78 7.66
CA PRO A 49 -12.27 33.01 6.43
C PRO A 49 -11.08 33.04 5.47
N GLU A 50 -10.20 34.04 5.55
CA GLU A 50 -9.02 34.18 4.68
C GLU A 50 -7.99 33.07 4.92
N LEU A 51 -8.00 32.45 6.11
CA LEU A 51 -7.05 31.40 6.51
C LEU A 51 -7.58 29.97 6.29
N VAL A 52 -8.83 29.81 5.84
CA VAL A 52 -9.49 28.50 5.66
C VAL A 52 -8.76 27.64 4.64
N MET A 53 -8.39 28.21 3.50
CA MET A 53 -7.68 27.48 2.45
C MET A 53 -6.33 26.93 2.90
N LYS A 54 -5.62 27.63 3.79
CA LYS A 54 -4.36 27.14 4.37
C LYS A 54 -4.61 26.03 5.40
N SER A 55 -5.74 26.08 6.10
CA SER A 55 -6.04 25.20 7.22
C SER A 55 -6.70 23.89 6.80
N ILE A 56 -6.95 23.66 5.51
CA ILE A 56 -7.50 22.40 4.99
C ILE A 56 -6.45 21.28 4.89
N VAL A 57 -5.16 21.63 4.96
CA VAL A 57 -4.05 20.66 4.80
C VAL A 57 -4.16 19.44 5.73
N PRO A 58 -4.46 19.58 7.05
CA PRO A 58 -4.61 18.42 7.94
C PRO A 58 -5.76 17.48 7.53
N VAL A 59 -6.84 18.03 6.95
CA VAL A 59 -7.99 17.25 6.46
C VAL A 59 -7.59 16.40 5.27
N VAL A 60 -6.85 16.99 4.32
CA VAL A 60 -6.37 16.26 3.14
C VAL A 60 -5.38 15.18 3.55
N MET A 61 -4.46 15.46 4.49
CA MET A 61 -3.49 14.48 5.00
C MET A 61 -4.20 13.29 5.66
N ALA A 62 -5.23 13.52 6.48
CA ALA A 62 -6.03 12.42 7.04
C ALA A 62 -6.72 11.57 5.95
N GLY A 63 -7.07 12.16 4.80
CA GLY A 63 -7.68 11.46 3.67
C GLY A 63 -6.74 10.45 2.99
N VAL A 64 -5.44 10.71 2.96
CA VAL A 64 -4.45 9.83 2.30
C VAL A 64 -4.33 8.48 3.00
N LEU A 65 -4.53 8.44 4.32
CA LEU A 65 -4.57 7.20 5.11
C LEU A 65 -5.56 6.17 4.53
N GLY A 66 -6.73 6.61 4.04
CA GLY A 66 -7.70 5.71 3.41
C GLY A 66 -7.17 5.05 2.14
N ILE A 67 -6.33 5.76 1.39
CA ILE A 67 -5.70 5.25 0.16
C ILE A 67 -4.67 4.17 0.50
N TYR A 68 -3.91 4.33 1.57
CA TYR A 68 -2.94 3.30 2.01
C TYR A 68 -3.62 1.96 2.31
N GLY A 69 -4.77 1.99 3.02
CA GLY A 69 -5.57 0.78 3.27
C GLY A 69 -6.15 0.16 2.00
N LEU A 70 -6.60 1.00 1.05
CA LEU A 70 -7.11 0.54 -0.25
C LEU A 70 -6.03 -0.15 -1.08
N ILE A 71 -4.81 0.40 -1.11
CA ILE A 71 -3.67 -0.19 -1.83
C ILE A 71 -3.42 -1.62 -1.33
N ILE A 72 -3.35 -1.84 0.00
CA ILE A 72 -3.13 -3.18 0.56
C ILE A 72 -4.28 -4.13 0.23
N ALA A 73 -5.54 -3.69 0.36
CA ALA A 73 -6.69 -4.53 0.04
C ALA A 73 -6.70 -4.98 -1.44
N VAL A 74 -6.34 -4.08 -2.37
CA VAL A 74 -6.21 -4.42 -3.80
C VAL A 74 -5.06 -5.40 -4.05
N ILE A 75 -3.91 -5.21 -3.38
CA ILE A 75 -2.78 -6.16 -3.49
C ILE A 75 -3.19 -7.55 -2.99
N ILE A 76 -3.84 -7.65 -1.83
CA ILE A 76 -4.30 -8.93 -1.28
C ILE A 76 -5.34 -9.57 -2.22
N SER A 77 -6.32 -8.80 -2.69
CA SER A 77 -7.36 -9.30 -3.58
C SER A 77 -6.83 -9.81 -4.93
N THR A 78 -5.74 -9.22 -5.43
CA THR A 78 -5.09 -9.67 -6.67
C THR A 78 -4.17 -10.87 -6.46
N GLY A 79 -3.70 -11.09 -5.22
CA GLY A 79 -2.91 -12.26 -4.84
C GLY A 79 -3.73 -13.54 -4.64
N ILE A 80 -5.01 -13.43 -4.26
CA ILE A 80 -5.88 -14.59 -4.02
C ILE A 80 -6.47 -15.09 -5.35
N ASN A 81 -5.89 -16.15 -5.94
CA ASN A 81 -6.37 -16.76 -7.17
C ASN A 81 -6.73 -18.25 -7.00
N PRO A 82 -8.02 -18.62 -6.84
CA PRO A 82 -8.44 -19.99 -6.53
C PRO A 82 -8.26 -21.00 -7.67
N LYS A 83 -8.01 -20.53 -8.90
CA LYS A 83 -7.86 -21.38 -10.10
C LYS A 83 -6.42 -21.63 -10.53
N ALA A 84 -5.50 -20.74 -10.13
CA ALA A 84 -4.14 -20.71 -10.68
C ALA A 84 -3.06 -21.10 -9.67
N LYS A 85 -3.33 -20.99 -8.35
CA LYS A 85 -2.34 -21.20 -7.30
C LYS A 85 -2.97 -21.90 -6.09
N SER A 86 -2.29 -22.92 -5.58
CA SER A 86 -2.57 -23.51 -4.27
C SER A 86 -2.34 -22.47 -3.18
N TYR A 87 -3.38 -22.14 -2.42
CA TYR A 87 -3.30 -21.17 -1.33
C TYR A 87 -3.18 -21.93 -0.01
N TYR A 88 -2.10 -21.69 0.72
CA TYR A 88 -1.80 -22.36 1.99
C TYR A 88 -2.18 -21.46 3.18
N LEU A 89 -2.36 -22.06 4.36
CA LEU A 89 -2.63 -21.31 5.60
C LEU A 89 -1.55 -20.26 5.93
N PHE A 90 -0.29 -20.52 5.60
CA PHE A 90 0.80 -19.56 5.80
C PHE A 90 0.58 -18.26 5.02
N ASP A 91 0.19 -18.36 3.74
CA ASP A 91 -0.11 -17.21 2.90
C ASP A 91 -1.33 -16.45 3.46
N GLY A 92 -2.36 -17.18 3.90
CA GLY A 92 -3.55 -16.59 4.54
C GLY A 92 -3.21 -15.76 5.78
N TYR A 93 -2.35 -16.27 6.67
CA TYR A 93 -1.89 -15.52 7.85
C TYR A 93 -0.95 -14.36 7.50
N ALA A 94 -0.11 -14.51 6.48
CA ALA A 94 0.73 -13.43 5.99
C ALA A 94 -0.11 -12.26 5.44
N HIS A 95 -1.15 -12.55 4.65
CA HIS A 95 -2.09 -11.54 4.16
C HIS A 95 -2.91 -10.91 5.30
N LEU A 96 -3.37 -11.70 6.28
CA LEU A 96 -4.05 -11.18 7.47
C LEU A 96 -3.16 -10.21 8.27
N SER A 97 -1.93 -10.62 8.58
CA SER A 97 -0.98 -9.80 9.32
C SER A 97 -0.59 -8.53 8.55
N SER A 98 -0.47 -8.61 7.22
CA SER A 98 -0.18 -7.45 6.37
C SER A 98 -1.29 -6.39 6.42
N GLY A 99 -2.55 -6.84 6.40
CA GLY A 99 -3.70 -5.95 6.46
C GLY A 99 -3.89 -5.32 7.83
N LEU A 100 -3.70 -6.09 8.91
CA LEU A 100 -3.77 -5.59 10.28
C LEU A 100 -2.64 -4.60 10.60
N ALA A 101 -1.40 -4.87 10.17
CA ALA A 101 -0.27 -3.98 10.42
C ALA A 101 -0.49 -2.59 9.77
N CYS A 102 -0.91 -2.56 8.50
CA CYS A 102 -1.21 -1.29 7.82
C CYS A 102 -2.46 -0.60 8.40
N GLY A 103 -3.54 -1.35 8.63
CA GLY A 103 -4.81 -0.79 9.09
C GLY A 103 -4.72 -0.16 10.49
N LEU A 104 -4.09 -0.85 11.45
CA LEU A 104 -3.93 -0.34 12.82
C LEU A 104 -2.93 0.82 12.89
N ALA A 105 -1.86 0.78 12.10
CA ALA A 105 -0.94 1.91 11.97
C ALA A 105 -1.66 3.16 11.42
N GLY A 106 -2.44 2.99 10.34
CA GLY A 106 -3.27 4.05 9.75
C GLY A 106 -4.32 4.61 10.72
N LEU A 107 -4.96 3.76 11.52
CA LEU A 107 -5.88 4.19 12.57
C LEU A 107 -5.19 5.09 13.62
N SER A 108 -4.02 4.66 14.11
CA SER A 108 -3.25 5.40 15.11
C SER A 108 -2.75 6.76 14.57
N ALA A 109 -2.27 6.78 13.32
CA ALA A 109 -1.83 8.01 12.65
C ALA A 109 -3.00 8.97 12.45
N GLY A 110 -4.17 8.47 11.99
CA GLY A 110 -5.36 9.29 11.80
C GLY A 110 -5.89 9.90 13.10
N MET A 111 -5.79 9.20 14.23
CA MET A 111 -6.10 9.75 15.55
C MET A 111 -5.14 10.87 15.95
N ALA A 112 -3.84 10.67 15.78
CA ALA A 112 -2.84 11.69 16.07
C ALA A 112 -3.05 12.95 15.20
N ILE A 113 -3.26 12.78 13.90
CA ILE A 113 -3.51 13.85 12.93
C ILE A 113 -4.78 14.62 13.28
N GLY A 114 -5.86 13.94 13.66
CA GLY A 114 -7.10 14.61 14.05
C GLY A 114 -6.95 15.52 15.27
N ILE A 115 -6.25 15.06 16.30
CA ILE A 115 -6.05 15.83 17.55
C ILE A 115 -5.09 17.01 17.31
N VAL A 116 -3.96 16.75 16.64
CA VAL A 116 -2.98 17.79 16.29
C VAL A 116 -3.58 18.80 15.30
N GLY A 117 -4.39 18.33 14.35
CA GLY A 117 -5.09 19.15 13.39
C GLY A 117 -6.08 20.11 14.05
N ASP A 118 -6.96 19.61 14.92
CA ASP A 118 -7.93 20.44 15.67
C ASP A 118 -7.25 21.51 16.54
N ALA A 119 -6.22 21.13 17.31
CA ALA A 119 -5.46 22.09 18.12
C ALA A 119 -4.65 23.08 17.25
N GLY A 120 -4.03 22.58 16.18
CA GLY A 120 -3.16 23.33 15.28
C GLY A 120 -3.92 24.39 14.49
N VAL A 121 -5.08 24.06 13.91
CA VAL A 121 -5.89 25.04 13.16
C VAL A 121 -6.44 26.14 14.06
N ARG A 122 -6.81 25.81 15.31
CA ARG A 122 -7.25 26.80 16.30
C ARG A 122 -6.11 27.71 16.78
N ALA A 123 -4.90 27.17 16.94
CA ALA A 123 -3.72 27.96 17.26
C ALA A 123 -3.27 28.85 16.09
N ASN A 124 -3.35 28.34 14.86
CA ASN A 124 -3.05 29.08 13.64
C ASN A 124 -3.98 30.29 13.47
N ALA A 125 -5.23 30.20 13.95
CA ALA A 125 -6.16 31.33 13.98
C ALA A 125 -5.61 32.51 14.81
N GLN A 126 -4.85 32.25 15.88
CA GLN A 126 -4.27 33.28 16.74
C GLN A 126 -2.94 33.81 16.20
N GLN A 127 -2.08 32.90 15.70
CA GLN A 127 -0.74 33.24 15.20
C GLN A 127 -0.43 32.45 13.92
N PRO A 128 -0.45 33.09 12.73
CA PRO A 128 -0.22 32.39 11.46
C PRO A 128 1.23 31.88 11.29
N LYS A 129 2.18 32.36 12.11
CA LYS A 129 3.56 31.86 12.13
C LYS A 129 3.68 30.42 12.64
N LEU A 130 2.66 29.91 13.36
CA LEU A 130 2.61 28.53 13.85
C LEU A 130 2.26 27.52 12.76
N PHE A 131 1.84 27.98 11.57
CA PHE A 131 1.43 27.13 10.46
C PHE A 131 2.49 26.09 10.07
N VAL A 132 3.76 26.53 9.92
CA VAL A 132 4.86 25.64 9.53
C VAL A 132 5.11 24.58 10.60
N GLY A 133 5.06 24.96 11.89
CA GLY A 133 5.23 24.03 12.99
C GLY A 133 4.15 22.95 13.03
N MET A 134 2.89 23.31 12.77
CA MET A 134 1.78 22.36 12.66
C MET A 134 2.02 21.33 11.54
N ILE A 135 2.44 21.79 10.35
CA ILE A 135 2.70 20.90 9.21
C ILE A 135 3.85 19.91 9.51
N LEU A 136 4.92 20.37 10.14
CA LEU A 136 6.04 19.49 10.52
C LEU A 136 5.59 18.35 11.44
N ILE A 137 4.75 18.65 12.44
CA ILE A 137 4.22 17.62 13.35
C ILE A 137 3.32 16.62 12.60
N LEU A 138 2.49 17.11 11.68
CA LEU A 138 1.60 16.27 10.88
C LEU A 138 2.38 15.31 9.96
N ILE A 139 3.50 15.74 9.38
CA ILE A 139 4.36 14.87 8.55
C ILE A 139 4.96 13.73 9.38
N PHE A 140 5.41 14.01 10.61
CA PHE A 140 5.91 12.96 11.49
C PHE A 140 4.83 11.97 11.92
N ALA A 141 3.59 12.43 12.10
CA ALA A 141 2.47 11.55 12.39
C ALA A 141 2.14 10.64 11.19
N GLU A 142 2.18 11.17 9.97
CA GLU A 142 1.90 10.42 8.74
C GLU A 142 2.95 9.32 8.48
N ALA A 143 4.22 9.57 8.82
CA ALA A 143 5.29 8.58 8.67
C ALA A 143 4.98 7.25 9.38
N LEU A 144 4.21 7.28 10.47
CA LEU A 144 3.77 6.08 11.20
C LEU A 144 2.88 5.17 10.33
N ALA A 145 1.99 5.75 9.53
CA ALA A 145 1.15 5.00 8.61
C ALA A 145 1.96 4.42 7.45
N LEU A 146 2.92 5.19 6.92
CA LEU A 146 3.82 4.74 5.87
C LEU A 146 4.67 3.54 6.30
N TYR A 147 5.13 3.50 7.55
CA TYR A 147 5.85 2.33 8.07
C TYR A 147 4.98 1.08 8.06
N GLY A 148 3.71 1.19 8.47
CA GLY A 148 2.74 0.09 8.40
C GLY A 148 2.47 -0.38 6.98
N LEU A 149 2.36 0.54 6.03
CA LEU A 149 2.16 0.24 4.61
C LEU A 149 3.35 -0.54 4.01
N ILE A 150 4.59 -0.09 4.26
CA ILE A 150 5.79 -0.75 3.74
C ILE A 150 5.88 -2.18 4.24
N VAL A 151 5.66 -2.40 5.55
CA VAL A 151 5.64 -3.75 6.13
C VAL A 151 4.54 -4.60 5.53
N GLY A 152 3.34 -4.05 5.34
CA GLY A 152 2.22 -4.73 4.68
C GLY A 152 2.55 -5.19 3.26
N ILE A 153 3.18 -4.34 2.45
CA ILE A 153 3.59 -4.68 1.08
C ILE A 153 4.63 -5.80 1.07
N ILE A 154 5.63 -5.75 1.97
CA ILE A 154 6.68 -6.78 2.03
C ILE A 154 6.10 -8.14 2.43
N LEU A 155 5.20 -8.17 3.42
CA LEU A 155 4.55 -9.41 3.87
C LEU A 155 3.66 -10.01 2.78
N SER A 156 2.85 -9.18 2.12
CA SER A 156 1.98 -9.61 1.02
C SER A 156 2.78 -10.09 -0.20
N SER A 157 3.95 -9.50 -0.46
CA SER A 157 4.84 -9.93 -1.55
C SER A 157 5.46 -11.30 -1.30
N ARG A 158 5.85 -11.59 -0.05
CA ARG A 158 6.42 -12.90 0.31
C ARG A 158 5.39 -14.03 0.27
N ALA A 159 4.17 -13.76 0.71
CA ALA A 159 3.04 -14.68 0.59
C ALA A 159 2.77 -15.07 -0.87
N ASP A 160 3.01 -14.17 -1.83
CA ASP A 160 2.89 -14.54 -3.24
C ASP A 160 4.06 -15.40 -3.76
N ASP A 161 5.25 -15.27 -3.16
CA ASP A 161 6.45 -16.01 -3.56
C ASP A 161 6.58 -17.41 -2.92
N ASP A 162 5.93 -17.69 -1.79
CA ASP A 162 6.11 -18.94 -1.04
C ASP A 162 5.42 -20.18 -1.65
N GLY A 163 4.43 -19.98 -2.52
CA GLY A 163 3.97 -21.03 -3.45
C GLY A 163 5.05 -21.49 -4.45
N ARG A 164 6.10 -20.67 -4.63
CA ARG A 164 7.30 -21.01 -5.40
C ARG A 164 8.35 -21.65 -4.50
N PHE A 165 8.49 -21.23 -3.22
CA PHE A 165 9.52 -21.69 -2.26
C PHE A 165 9.35 -23.15 -1.81
N GLN A 166 8.12 -23.66 -1.63
CA GLN A 166 7.90 -25.07 -1.26
C GLN A 166 8.40 -26.05 -2.34
N LEU A 167 8.45 -25.64 -3.61
CA LEU A 167 9.05 -26.43 -4.69
C LEU A 167 10.57 -26.26 -4.80
N ILE A 168 11.16 -25.28 -4.08
CA ILE A 168 12.63 -25.05 -4.01
C ILE A 168 13.23 -25.68 -2.74
N GLY A 169 12.42 -25.91 -1.70
CA GLY A 169 12.81 -26.63 -0.48
C GLY A 169 13.06 -28.14 -0.67
N GLN A 170 12.66 -28.71 -1.82
CA GLN A 170 13.06 -30.07 -2.23
C GLN A 170 13.84 -30.13 -3.55
N LYS A 171 13.99 -29.01 -4.26
CA LYS A 171 14.87 -28.88 -5.43
C LYS A 171 15.49 -27.49 -5.42
N GLY A 172 16.74 -27.43 -4.96
CA GLY A 172 17.55 -26.21 -5.03
C GLY A 172 17.42 -25.52 -6.40
N ILE A 173 17.30 -24.19 -6.35
CA ILE A 173 17.61 -23.20 -7.41
C ILE A 173 17.71 -23.79 -8.83
N ILE A 174 16.58 -24.06 -9.51
CA ILE A 174 16.56 -24.14 -10.99
C ILE A 174 15.23 -23.53 -11.53
N PRO A 175 15.28 -22.52 -12.42
CA PRO A 175 14.09 -21.94 -13.03
C PRO A 175 13.34 -22.91 -13.99
N SER A 176 12.02 -22.73 -14.08
CA SER A 176 11.02 -23.62 -14.69
C SER A 176 11.05 -23.79 -16.22
N GLU A 177 11.93 -23.09 -16.95
CA GLU A 177 12.09 -23.30 -18.41
C GLU A 177 12.84 -24.59 -18.77
N CYS A 178 13.51 -25.23 -17.82
CA CYS A 178 14.24 -26.48 -18.08
C CYS A 178 13.37 -27.76 -18.00
N ARG A 179 12.09 -27.66 -17.60
CA ARG A 179 11.21 -28.82 -17.33
C ARG A 179 10.38 -29.30 -18.54
N ARG A 180 10.81 -29.03 -19.78
CA ARG A 180 10.05 -29.47 -20.98
C ARG A 180 10.82 -30.42 -21.92
N SER A 181 11.82 -31.14 -21.41
CA SER A 181 12.53 -32.18 -22.18
C SER A 181 12.89 -33.44 -21.36
N GLU A 182 11.98 -33.91 -20.49
CA GLU A 182 12.08 -35.25 -19.93
C GLU A 182 11.03 -36.15 -20.60
N SER A 183 11.34 -36.62 -21.81
CA SER A 183 10.66 -37.79 -22.39
C SER A 183 11.43 -39.03 -21.92
N ILE A 184 10.82 -39.81 -21.03
CA ILE A 184 11.39 -41.05 -20.50
C ILE A 184 11.06 -42.17 -21.49
N ASN A 185 12.08 -42.76 -22.12
CA ASN A 185 11.97 -44.06 -22.80
C ASN A 185 12.16 -45.18 -21.75
N PRO A 186 11.40 -46.31 -21.79
CA PRO A 186 11.31 -47.32 -20.73
C PRO A 186 12.59 -48.08 -20.28
N THR A 187 13.80 -47.67 -20.66
CA THR A 187 15.06 -48.41 -20.35
C THR A 187 16.12 -47.64 -19.53
N GLY A 188 15.76 -46.54 -18.86
CA GLY A 188 16.48 -46.11 -17.65
C GLY A 188 17.90 -45.51 -17.80
N HIS A 189 18.33 -45.08 -18.99
CA HIS A 189 19.59 -44.33 -19.17
C HIS A 189 19.37 -42.83 -19.39
N ARG A 190 20.01 -41.99 -18.56
CA ARG A 190 19.97 -40.51 -18.62
C ARG A 190 21.00 -39.97 -19.63
N ARG A 191 20.56 -39.37 -20.74
CA ARG A 191 21.42 -38.50 -21.58
C ARG A 191 21.23 -37.04 -21.16
N LEU A 192 22.34 -36.31 -21.06
CA LEU A 192 22.39 -34.86 -20.89
C LEU A 192 22.43 -34.22 -22.29
N ASP A 193 21.31 -33.66 -22.74
CA ASP A 193 21.31 -32.84 -23.97
C ASP A 193 21.83 -31.43 -23.65
N ARG A 194 22.97 -31.11 -24.25
CA ARG A 194 23.82 -29.93 -24.03
C ARG A 194 23.34 -28.67 -24.77
N ASN A 195 22.03 -28.38 -24.79
CA ASN A 195 21.55 -27.19 -25.50
C ASN A 195 20.39 -26.48 -24.78
N CYS A 196 20.72 -25.43 -24.03
CA CYS A 196 19.74 -24.46 -23.55
C CYS A 196 20.27 -23.04 -23.86
N PRO A 197 19.52 -22.19 -24.60
CA PRO A 197 19.99 -20.86 -24.99
C PRO A 197 19.87 -19.88 -23.81
N GLN A 198 21.00 -19.31 -23.38
CA GLN A 198 21.14 -18.35 -22.27
C GLN A 198 20.49 -16.96 -22.47
N GLY A 199 19.69 -16.74 -23.52
CA GLY A 199 19.36 -15.39 -24.02
C GLY A 199 18.04 -14.75 -23.59
N GLN A 200 17.10 -15.46 -22.95
CA GLN A 200 15.72 -14.92 -22.75
C GLN A 200 15.33 -14.61 -21.29
N ALA A 201 16.04 -15.15 -20.29
CA ALA A 201 15.69 -14.97 -18.88
C ALA A 201 15.87 -13.52 -18.37
N HIS A 202 16.75 -12.72 -18.98
CA HIS A 202 16.99 -11.35 -18.55
C HIS A 202 15.88 -10.37 -18.97
N LYS A 203 15.14 -10.63 -20.05
CA LYS A 203 14.12 -9.70 -20.56
C LYS A 203 12.82 -9.74 -19.76
N HIS A 204 12.42 -10.90 -19.23
CA HIS A 204 11.16 -11.04 -18.48
C HIS A 204 11.25 -10.56 -17.02
N LYS A 205 12.43 -10.66 -16.40
CA LYS A 205 12.65 -10.18 -15.03
C LYS A 205 12.65 -8.64 -14.96
N GLN A 206 13.16 -7.98 -16.00
CA GLN A 206 13.18 -6.51 -16.09
C GLN A 206 11.79 -5.90 -16.35
N THR A 207 10.87 -6.56 -17.06
CA THR A 207 9.52 -6.03 -17.32
C THR A 207 8.59 -6.12 -16.11
N GLY A 208 8.71 -7.17 -15.29
CA GLY A 208 7.91 -7.31 -14.06
C GLY A 208 8.35 -6.34 -12.95
N ILE A 209 9.67 -6.16 -12.79
CA ILE A 209 10.23 -5.21 -11.82
C ILE A 209 9.94 -3.76 -12.29
N LYS A 210 10.09 -3.43 -13.59
CA LYS A 210 9.71 -2.09 -14.10
C LYS A 210 8.22 -1.77 -13.94
N LYS A 211 7.31 -2.74 -14.05
CA LYS A 211 5.87 -2.50 -13.79
C LYS A 211 5.58 -2.25 -12.31
N ARG A 212 6.26 -2.96 -11.40
CA ARG A 212 6.14 -2.80 -9.95
C ARG A 212 6.81 -1.50 -9.47
N GLU A 213 7.95 -1.13 -10.04
CA GLU A 213 8.61 0.17 -9.80
C GLU A 213 7.80 1.34 -10.37
N MET A 214 7.12 1.20 -11.52
CA MET A 214 6.22 2.25 -12.02
C MET A 214 5.01 2.47 -11.11
N ALA A 215 4.48 1.42 -10.45
CA ALA A 215 3.38 1.55 -9.50
C ALA A 215 3.81 2.23 -8.19
N VAL A 216 5.01 1.90 -7.68
CA VAL A 216 5.61 2.55 -6.50
C VAL A 216 6.05 3.98 -6.82
N ALA A 217 6.55 4.24 -8.03
CA ALA A 217 6.89 5.59 -8.51
C ALA A 217 5.64 6.45 -8.75
N SER A 218 4.51 5.88 -9.17
CA SER A 218 3.25 6.63 -9.27
C SER A 218 2.65 7.00 -7.91
N ALA A 219 2.87 6.18 -6.88
CA ALA A 219 2.43 6.49 -5.52
C ALA A 219 3.28 7.61 -4.88
N THR A 220 4.60 7.57 -5.07
CA THR A 220 5.53 8.61 -4.57
C THR A 220 5.47 9.92 -5.37
N LYS A 221 5.16 9.88 -6.67
CA LYS A 221 5.01 11.10 -7.49
C LYS A 221 3.71 11.86 -7.20
N ALA A 222 2.69 11.20 -6.64
CA ALA A 222 1.47 11.85 -6.16
C ALA A 222 1.70 12.67 -4.87
N GLU A 223 2.64 12.26 -4.00
CA GLU A 223 3.04 13.03 -2.82
C GLU A 223 3.92 14.25 -3.17
N ALA A 224 4.71 14.17 -4.24
CA ALA A 224 5.59 15.27 -4.66
C ALA A 224 4.85 16.44 -5.37
N SER A 225 3.62 16.25 -5.84
CA SER A 225 2.84 17.27 -6.57
C SER A 225 1.79 18.01 -5.72
N GLY A 226 1.66 17.70 -4.43
CA GLY A 226 0.70 18.35 -3.53
C GLY A 226 1.22 19.58 -2.78
N GLY A 227 2.50 19.94 -2.95
CA GLY A 227 3.12 21.11 -2.33
C GLY A 227 3.39 22.22 -3.34
N THR A 228 2.97 23.45 -3.01
CA THR A 228 3.20 24.73 -3.71
C THR A 228 2.37 25.00 -4.98
N GLN A 229 1.21 25.63 -4.80
CA GLN A 229 0.81 26.74 -5.66
C GLN A 229 0.53 27.96 -4.78
N GLU A 230 1.56 28.80 -4.67
CA GLU A 230 1.42 30.20 -4.27
C GLU A 230 0.57 30.91 -5.32
N CYS A 231 -0.54 31.53 -4.91
CA CYS A 231 -1.25 32.51 -5.72
C CYS A 231 -0.74 33.88 -5.30
N GLY A 232 0.34 34.34 -5.95
CA GLY A 232 0.89 35.68 -5.82
C GLY A 232 0.32 36.61 -6.88
N GLU A 233 -0.04 37.81 -6.45
CA GLU A 233 -0.52 38.97 -7.23
C GLU A 233 0.17 39.21 -8.59
N ARG A 234 -0.65 39.60 -9.58
CA ARG A 234 -0.32 40.69 -10.51
C ARG A 234 -1.54 41.18 -11.31
N GLU A 235 -2.09 42.32 -10.90
CA GLU A 235 -2.56 43.35 -11.85
C GLU A 235 -1.32 43.96 -12.54
N PRO A 236 -1.38 44.36 -13.83
CA PRO A 236 -1.87 45.70 -14.20
C PRO A 236 -2.65 45.81 -15.54
N THR A 237 -3.61 46.73 -15.55
CA THR A 237 -3.93 47.80 -16.53
C THR A 237 -3.76 47.65 -18.07
N GLN A 238 -4.82 48.11 -18.78
CA GLN A 238 -4.94 48.65 -20.17
C GLN A 238 -4.81 47.63 -21.33
N VAL A 239 -5.63 47.65 -22.40
CA VAL A 239 -6.39 48.68 -23.13
C VAL A 239 -7.75 48.12 -23.56
#